data_AF-A0A930R9A0-F1
#
_entry.id   AF-A0A930R9A0-F1
#
_cell.length_a   1.000
_cell.length_b   1.000
_cell.length_c   1.000
_cell.angle_alpha   90.00
_cell.angle_beta   90.00
_cell.angle_gamma   90.00
#
_symmetry.space_group_name_H-M   'P 1'
#
loop_
_entity.id
_entity.type
_entity.pdbx_description
1 polymer ?
#
loop_
_entity_poly.entity_id
_entity_poly.type
_entity_poly.pdbx_seq_one_letter_code
_entity_poly.pdbx_strand_id
1 'polypeptide(L)' 'MSQFFMYVLLCKDQTFYTGYTVDLEKRIATHNAGKGAKY' A
#
# COMPACT_ATOMS: atom_id res chain seq x y z
N MET A 1 15.06 -5.64 16.02
CA MET A 1 15.06 -5.80 14.55
C MET A 1 13.78 -5.19 14.03
N SER A 2 13.82 -4.34 13.01
CA SER A 2 12.60 -3.78 12.40
C SER A 2 12.13 -4.69 11.28
N GLN A 3 10.87 -5.13 11.36
CA GLN A 3 10.27 -6.04 10.40
C GLN A 3 9.53 -5.22 9.34
N PHE A 4 9.83 -5.51 8.06
CA PHE A 4 9.17 -4.87 6.92
C PHE A 4 8.39 -5.93 6.14
N PHE A 5 7.21 -5.56 5.71
CA PHE A 5 6.31 -6.40 4.92
C PHE A 5 6.26 -5.85 3.50
N MET A 6 6.47 -6.72 2.53
CA MET A 6 6.15 -6.44 1.13
C MET A 6 4.70 -6.86 0.87
N TYR A 7 3.95 -6.03 0.14
CA TYR A 7 2.56 -6.28 -0.18
C TYR A 7 2.23 -5.94 -1.63
N VAL A 8 1.16 -6.55 -2.12
CA VAL A 8 0.57 -6.32 -3.44
C VAL A 8 -0.93 -6.10 -3.25
N LEU A 9 -1.46 -5.00 -3.78
CA LEU A 9 -2.88 -4.67 -3.82
C LEU A 9 -3.39 -4.77 -5.25
N LEU A 10 -4.61 -5.27 -5.43
CA LEU A 10 -5.37 -5.12 -6.66
C LEU A 10 -6.26 -3.89 -6.54
N CYS A 11 -5.98 -2.88 -7.35
CA CYS A 11 -6.72 -1.62 -7.37
C CYS A 11 -8.03 -1.76 -8.17
N LYS A 12 -8.95 -0.80 -7.95
CA LYS A 12 -10.26 -0.77 -8.64
C LYS A 12 -10.13 -0.65 -10.17
N ASP A 13 -9.06 -0.05 -10.66
CA ASP A 13 -8.73 0.09 -12.08
C ASP A 13 -8.07 -1.18 -12.67
N GLN A 14 -8.12 -2.31 -11.95
CA GLN A 14 -7.48 -3.59 -12.30
C GLN A 14 -5.95 -3.49 -12.40
N THR A 15 -5.33 -2.44 -11.86
CA THR A 15 -3.87 -2.34 -11.76
C THR A 15 -3.37 -3.01 -10.49
N PHE A 16 -2.12 -3.47 -10.52
CA PHE A 16 -1.45 -3.94 -9.32
C PHE A 16 -0.59 -2.83 -8.72
N TYR A 17 -0.78 -2.59 -7.43
CA TYR A 17 0.03 -1.67 -6.64
C TYR A 17 0.91 -2.45 -5.68
N THR A 18 2.22 -2.25 -5.77
CA THR A 18 3.20 -2.93 -4.91
C THR A 18 3.88 -1.94 -3.98
N GLY A 19 4.25 -2.39 -2.79
CA GLY A 19 4.99 -1.57 -1.85
C GLY A 19 5.52 -2.37 -0.68
N TYR A 20 6.25 -1.68 0.20
CA TYR A 20 6.69 -2.21 1.48
C TYR A 20 6.32 -1.26 2.62
N THR A 21 6.08 -1.79 3.80
CA THR A 21 5.74 -1.01 5.00
C THR A 21 6.02 -1.82 6.26
N VAL A 22 6.16 -1.14 7.39
CA VAL A 22 6.14 -1.78 8.72
C VAL A 22 4.72 -1.86 9.29
N ASP A 23 3.78 -1.14 8.68
CA ASP A 23 2.38 -0.99 9.10
C ASP A 23 1.46 -1.01 7.86
N LEU A 24 0.75 -2.14 7.68
CA LEU A 24 -0.12 -2.38 6.54
C LEU A 24 -1.42 -1.57 6.62
N GLU A 25 -2.03 -1.48 7.80
CA GLU A 25 -3.32 -0.80 7.99
C GLU A 25 -3.20 0.69 7.66
N LYS A 26 -2.18 1.35 8.22
CA LYS A 26 -1.90 2.76 7.92
C LYS A 26 -1.66 2.97 6.44
N ARG A 27 -0.95 2.04 5.79
CA ARG A 27 -0.61 2.16 4.37
C ARG A 27 -1.81 1.97 3.45
N ILE A 28 -2.67 1.00 3.74
CA ILE A 28 -3.92 0.76 2.98
C ILE A 28 -4.88 1.93 3.15
N ALA A 29 -5.05 2.46 4.37
CA ALA A 29 -5.89 3.63 4.60
C ALA A 29 -5.39 4.87 3.83
N THR A 30 -4.07 5.09 3.82
CA THR A 30 -3.42 6.19 3.08
C THR A 30 -3.60 6.05 1.57
N HIS A 31 -3.47 4.82 1.04
CA HIS A 31 -3.71 4.53 -0.37
C HIS A 31 -5.18 4.78 -0.77
N ASN A 32 -6.13 4.29 0.03
CA ASN A 32 -7.56 4.49 -0.21
C ASN A 32 -8.00 5.95 -0.08
N ALA A 33 -7.26 6.76 0.69
CA ALA A 33 -7.49 8.20 0.82
C ALA A 33 -6.96 9.03 -0.37
N GLY A 34 -6.31 8.40 -1.36
CA GLY A 34 -5.69 9.09 -2.49
C GLY A 34 -4.51 9.96 -2.07
N LYS A 35 -3.72 9.49 -1.10
CA LYS A 35 -2.55 10.20 -0.57
C LYS A 35 -1.31 9.32 -0.62
N GLY A 36 -0.88 8.91 -1.80
CA GLY A 36 0.28 8.04 -2.01
C GLY A 36 1.03 8.35 -3.31
N ALA A 37 2.14 7.62 -3.54
CA ALA A 37 3.11 7.91 -4.62
C ALA A 37 2.55 7.81 -6.06
N LYS A 38 1.29 7.41 -6.24
CA LYS A 38 0.62 7.40 -7.55
C LYS A 38 -0.90 7.66 -7.50
N TYR A 39 -1.50 7.68 -6.31
CA TYR A 39 -2.94 7.88 -6.11
C TYR A 39 -3.18 8.65 -4.84
#